data_AF-A0A5C0DYH1-F1
#
_entry.id   AF-A0A5C0DYH1-F1
#
_cell.length_a   1.000
_cell.length_b   1.000
_cell.length_c   1.000
_cell.angle_alpha   90.00
_cell.angle_beta   90.00
_cell.angle_gamma   90.00
#
_symmetry.space_group_name_H-M   'P 1'
#
loop_
_entity.id
_entity.type
_entity.pdbx_description
1 polymer ?
#
loop_
_entity_poly.entity_id
_entity_poly.type
_entity_poly.pdbx_seq_one_letter_code
_entity_poly.pdbx_strand_id
1 'polypeptide(L)'
;MPKAENWHEQLLLQMAEIGGENRPPLWQGSLLLQLNDYRKFRHLARHNYNLQLRKERVLELAKQTEVIVAKIPAAIAIFNQWLESQVKDL
;
A
#
# COMPACT_ATOMS: atom_id res chain seq x y z
N MET A 1 -7.30 16.69 -7.78
CA MET A 1 -6.96 16.14 -6.45
C MET A 1 -8.18 15.38 -5.94
N PRO A 2 -8.06 14.12 -5.50
CA PRO A 2 -9.21 13.34 -5.04
C PRO A 2 -9.78 13.99 -3.77
N LYS A 3 -11.10 14.19 -3.76
CA LYS A 3 -11.79 15.14 -2.86
C LYS A 3 -12.24 14.55 -1.51
N ALA A 4 -11.86 13.32 -1.16
CA ALA A 4 -12.33 12.63 0.05
C ALA A 4 -11.19 12.27 1.02
N GLU A 5 -11.40 12.49 2.32
CA GLU A 5 -10.43 12.23 3.42
C GLU A 5 -9.86 10.81 3.41
N ASN A 6 -10.63 9.83 2.92
CA ASN A 6 -10.29 8.41 2.97
C ASN A 6 -9.82 7.84 1.62
N TRP A 7 -9.60 8.67 0.61
CA TRP A 7 -9.28 8.18 -0.74
C TRP A 7 -8.03 7.30 -0.79
N HIS A 8 -6.97 7.66 -0.08
CA HIS A 8 -5.73 6.87 -0.04
C HIS A 8 -5.93 5.49 0.61
N GLU A 9 -6.87 5.39 1.55
CA GLU A 9 -7.22 4.12 2.19
C GLU A 9 -8.02 3.24 1.25
N GLN A 10 -9.06 3.82 0.64
CA GLN A 10 -9.90 3.12 -0.33
C GLN A 10 -9.07 2.59 -1.49
N LEU A 11 -8.17 3.41 -2.05
CA LEU A 11 -7.28 2.97 -3.12
C LEU A 11 -6.39 1.81 -2.67
N LEU A 12 -5.79 1.88 -1.48
CA LEU A 12 -4.94 0.80 -0.98
C LEU A 12 -5.71 -0.52 -0.83
N LEU A 13 -6.96 -0.45 -0.32
CA LEU A 13 -7.82 -1.61 -0.15
C LEU A 13 -8.30 -2.17 -1.50
N GLN A 14 -8.73 -1.32 -2.42
CA GLN A 14 -9.13 -1.74 -3.78
C GLN A 14 -7.98 -2.42 -4.54
N MET A 15 -6.74 -2.00 -4.32
CA MET A 15 -5.56 -2.64 -4.92
C MET A 15 -5.19 -3.96 -4.23
N ALA A 16 -5.81 -4.29 -3.09
CA ALA A 16 -5.62 -5.55 -2.37
C ALA A 16 -6.80 -6.52 -2.52
N GLU A 17 -7.86 -6.11 -3.21
CA GLU A 17 -8.98 -6.99 -3.54
C GLU A 17 -8.64 -7.86 -4.75
N ILE A 18 -9.14 -9.10 -4.72
CA ILE A 18 -9.25 -9.92 -5.92
C ILE A 18 -10.38 -9.32 -6.76
N GLY A 19 -10.09 -8.95 -7.99
CA GLY A 19 -11.08 -8.40 -8.91
C GLY A 19 -11.76 -9.48 -9.75
N GLY A 20 -12.67 -9.04 -10.64
CA GLY A 20 -13.17 -9.89 -11.73
C GLY A 20 -12.03 -10.39 -12.63
N GLU A 21 -12.36 -11.28 -13.57
CA GLU A 21 -11.40 -11.83 -14.56
C GLU A 21 -10.10 -12.38 -13.92
N ASN A 22 -10.23 -12.94 -12.71
CA ASN A 22 -9.10 -13.46 -11.93
C ASN A 22 -7.98 -12.44 -11.67
N ARG A 23 -8.31 -11.14 -11.62
CA ARG A 23 -7.34 -10.09 -11.30
C ARG A 23 -6.70 -10.35 -9.93
N PRO A 24 -5.38 -10.59 -9.86
CA PRO A 24 -4.70 -10.81 -8.60
C PRO A 24 -4.61 -9.50 -7.81
N PRO A 25 -4.54 -9.57 -6.48
CA PRO A 25 -4.33 -8.38 -5.67
C PRO A 25 -2.89 -7.89 -5.86
N LEU A 26 -2.72 -6.57 -6.02
CA LEU A 26 -1.39 -5.95 -6.09
C LEU A 26 -0.70 -5.98 -4.72
N TRP A 27 -1.44 -5.72 -3.65
CA TRP A 27 -0.92 -5.77 -2.28
C TRP A 27 -1.53 -6.95 -1.52
N GLN A 28 -0.68 -7.83 -1.01
CA GLN A 28 -1.14 -9.08 -0.37
C GLN A 28 -0.48 -9.29 1.00
N GLY A 29 -1.21 -9.96 1.88
CA GLY A 29 -0.71 -10.41 3.19
C GLY A 29 0.01 -9.33 3.98
N SER A 30 1.23 -9.64 4.42
CA SER A 30 2.02 -8.72 5.25
C SER A 30 2.34 -7.38 4.57
N LEU A 31 2.50 -7.35 3.24
CA LEU A 31 2.82 -6.12 2.52
C LEU A 31 1.66 -5.12 2.56
N LEU A 32 0.41 -5.58 2.45
CA LEU A 32 -0.77 -4.72 2.59
C LEU A 32 -0.83 -4.06 3.98
N LEU A 33 -0.67 -4.87 5.04
CA LEU A 33 -0.70 -4.38 6.42
C LEU A 33 0.39 -3.33 6.65
N GLN A 34 1.59 -3.64 6.16
CA GLN A 34 2.75 -2.76 6.20
C GLN A 34 2.48 -1.43 5.48
N LEU A 35 1.99 -1.45 4.24
CA LEU A 35 1.66 -0.23 3.50
C LEU A 35 0.54 0.59 4.17
N ASN A 36 -0.45 -0.07 4.77
CA ASN A 36 -1.51 0.61 5.51
C ASN A 36 -0.96 1.33 6.76
N ASP A 37 0.04 0.75 7.43
CA ASP A 37 0.73 1.38 8.55
C ASP A 37 1.46 2.67 8.16
N TYR A 38 2.14 2.70 7.01
CA TYR A 38 2.74 3.94 6.49
C TYR A 38 1.68 4.95 6.07
N ARG A 39 0.55 4.52 5.50
CA ARG A 39 -0.57 5.42 5.19
C ARG A 39 -1.12 6.07 6.46
N LYS A 40 -1.37 5.29 7.51
CA LYS A 40 -1.81 5.80 8.82
C LYS A 40 -0.78 6.76 9.41
N PHE A 41 0.51 6.40 9.38
CA PHE A 41 1.59 7.27 9.84
C PHE A 41 1.64 8.59 9.08
N ARG A 42 1.51 8.57 7.74
CA ARG A 42 1.45 9.78 6.91
C ARG A 42 0.29 10.69 7.30
N HIS A 43 -0.89 10.12 7.58
CA HIS A 43 -2.04 10.89 8.03
C HIS A 43 -1.76 11.53 9.40
N LEU A 44 -1.26 10.75 10.36
CA LEU A 44 -0.87 11.25 11.67
C LEU A 44 0.17 12.38 11.58
N ALA A 45 1.26 12.18 10.84
CA ALA A 45 2.34 13.17 10.69
C ALA A 45 1.89 14.46 9.98
N ARG A 46 0.86 14.40 9.13
CA ARG A 46 0.34 15.58 8.40
C ARG A 46 -0.78 16.33 9.12
N HIS A 47 -1.62 15.64 9.89
CA HIS A 47 -2.83 16.24 10.46
C HIS A 47 -2.76 16.48 11.97
N ASN A 48 -1.85 15.82 12.69
CA ASN A 48 -1.72 16.03 14.13
C ASN A 48 -0.67 17.09 14.46
N TYR A 49 -1.06 18.36 14.39
CA TYR A 49 -0.22 19.50 14.82
C TYR A 49 0.12 19.47 16.32
N ASN A 50 -0.65 18.77 17.15
CA ASN A 50 -0.50 18.74 18.62
C ASN A 50 -0.20 17.36 19.22
N LEU A 51 -0.16 16.29 18.41
CA LEU A 51 0.00 14.93 18.91
C LEU A 51 1.46 14.54 18.72
N GLN A 52 2.21 14.47 19.83
CA GLN A 52 3.60 14.02 19.84
C GLN A 52 3.70 12.67 19.11
N LEU A 53 4.41 12.66 17.98
CA LEU A 53 4.77 11.42 17.32
C LEU A 53 5.51 10.53 18.33
N ARG A 54 4.99 9.32 18.55
CA ARG A 54 5.66 8.35 19.43
C ARG A 54 6.99 7.96 18.81
N LYS A 55 8.10 8.31 19.47
CA LYS A 55 9.46 8.14 18.93
C LYS A 55 9.75 6.69 18.56
N GLU A 56 9.24 5.76 19.37
CA GLU A 56 9.39 4.31 19.18
C GLU A 56 8.74 3.87 17.86
N ARG A 57 7.54 4.40 17.56
CA ARG A 57 6.82 4.08 16.32
C ARG A 57 7.51 4.67 15.09
N VAL A 58 8.04 5.89 15.20
CA VAL A 58 8.83 6.50 14.11
C VAL A 58 10.07 5.66 13.81
N LEU A 59 10.79 5.24 14.84
CA LEU A 59 12.00 4.42 14.70
C LEU A 59 11.68 3.04 14.12
N GLU A 60 10.59 2.41 14.56
CA GLU A 60 10.12 1.13 14.03
C GLU A 60 9.85 1.21 12.52
N LEU A 61 9.07 2.21 12.09
CA LEU A 61 8.79 2.43 10.67
C LEU A 61 10.07 2.72 9.88
N ALA A 62 10.95 3.58 10.40
CA ALA A 62 12.22 3.88 9.74
C ALA A 62 13.07 2.61 9.51
N LYS A 63 13.18 1.74 10.53
CA LYS A 63 13.93 0.47 10.44
C LYS A 63 13.31 -0.53 9.46
N GLN A 64 11.99 -0.54 9.31
CA GLN A 64 11.29 -1.47 8.43
C GLN A 64 11.20 -0.98 6.98
N THR A 65 11.53 0.29 6.71
CA THR A 65 11.30 0.92 5.40
C THR A 65 12.02 0.18 4.27
N GLU A 66 13.32 -0.12 4.44
CA GLU A 66 14.12 -0.79 3.42
C GLU A 66 13.55 -2.17 3.07
N VAL A 67 13.25 -2.97 4.09
CA VAL A 67 12.68 -4.32 3.96
C VAL A 67 11.34 -4.29 3.23
N ILE A 68 10.51 -3.28 3.48
CA ILE A 68 9.17 -3.16 2.89
C ILE A 68 9.26 -2.68 1.45
N VAL A 69 10.09 -1.67 1.18
CA VAL A 69 10.32 -1.14 -0.17
C VAL A 69 10.88 -2.22 -1.09
N ALA A 70 11.75 -3.10 -0.59
CA ALA A 70 12.29 -4.22 -1.36
C ALA A 70 11.22 -5.21 -1.87
N LYS A 71 10.05 -5.30 -1.22
CA LYS A 71 8.95 -6.18 -1.64
C LYS A 71 8.08 -5.59 -2.75
N ILE A 72 8.08 -4.26 -2.89
CA ILE A 72 7.18 -3.54 -3.82
C ILE A 72 7.44 -3.94 -5.28
N PRO A 73 8.70 -4.00 -5.79
CA PRO A 73 8.96 -4.39 -7.17
C PRO A 73 8.44 -5.78 -7.52
N ALA A 74 8.60 -6.76 -6.62
CA ALA A 74 8.12 -8.11 -6.83
C ALA A 74 6.59 -8.17 -6.94
N ALA A 75 5.89 -7.44 -6.05
CA ALA A 75 4.44 -7.35 -6.08
C ALA A 75 3.92 -6.71 -7.38
N ILE A 76 4.57 -5.63 -7.82
CA ILE A 76 4.26 -4.96 -9.10
C ILE A 76 4.54 -5.88 -10.29
N ALA A 77 5.65 -6.61 -10.28
CA ALA A 77 6.01 -7.53 -11.37
C ALA A 77 4.96 -8.63 -11.56
N ILE A 78 4.48 -9.23 -10.46
CA ILE A 78 3.42 -10.25 -10.49
C ILE A 78 2.12 -9.67 -11.07
N PHE A 79 1.73 -8.46 -10.63
CA PHE A 79 0.53 -7.82 -11.14
C PHE A 79 0.67 -7.45 -12.63
N ASN A 80 1.84 -6.99 -13.07
CA ASN A 80 2.12 -6.69 -14.47
C ASN A 80 2.09 -7.93 -15.35
N GLN A 81 2.58 -9.08 -14.89
CA GLN A 81 2.44 -10.34 -15.63
C GLN A 81 0.99 -10.68 -15.92
N TRP A 82 0.08 -10.43 -14.96
CA TRP A 82 -1.35 -10.58 -15.19
C TRP A 82 -1.89 -9.55 -16.19
N LEU A 83 -1.51 -8.27 -16.08
CA LEU A 83 -1.92 -7.24 -17.07
C LEU A 83 -1.51 -7.63 -18.50
N GLU A 84 -0.29 -8.14 -18.67
CA GLU A 84 0.23 -8.61 -19.96
C GLU A 84 -0.52 -9.84 -20.47
N SER A 85 -1.02 -10.72 -19.58
CA SER A 85 -1.82 -11.88 -19.99
C SER A 85 -3.19 -11.47 -20.52
N GLN A 86 -3.82 -10.43 -19.95
CA GLN A 86 -5.12 -9.95 -20.41
C GLN A 86 -5.11 -9.42 -21.86
N VAL A 87 -3.95 -9.01 -22.37
CA VAL A 87 -3.80 -8.55 -23.76
C VAL A 87 -3.64 -9.72 -24.73
N LYS A 88 -3.14 -10.87 -24.28
CA LYS A 88 -2.92 -12.06 -25.13
C LYS A 88 -4.18 -12.87 -25.37
N ASP A 89 -5.21 -12.67 -24.54
CA ASP A 89 -6.52 -13.31 -24.63
C ASP A 89 -7.55 -12.50 -25.45
N LEU A 90 -7.12 -11.41 -26.10
CA LEU A 90 -7.87 -10.62 -27.10
C LEU A 90 -7.45 -11.00 -28.53
#